data_AF-A0A914FV49-F1
#
_entry.id   AF-A0A914FV49-F1
#
_cell.length_a   1.000
_cell.length_b   1.000
_cell.length_c   1.000
_cell.angle_alpha   90.00
_cell.angle_beta   90.00
_cell.angle_gamma   90.00
#
_symmetry.space_group_name_H-M   'P 1'
#
loop_
_entity.id
_entity.type
_entity.pdbx_description
1 polymer ?
#
loop_
_entity_poly.entity_id
_entity_poly.type
_entity_poly.pdbx_seq_one_letter_code
_entity_poly.pdbx_strand_id
1 'polypeptide(L)'
;MATLSTTSTKDTTGGSSETASTSYNAYTEMTAEQEFFLYELETTDSSSIGLVLRAIYDSGDVHKFARALEQRIAHYDKNILKVCTHHYQGFIDSMSQLKNLQGRCSEIKVSIFKFI
;
A
#
# COMPACT_ATOMS: atom_id res chain seq x y z
N MET A 1 43.99 10.80 -29.70
CA MET A 1 45.13 10.30 -28.90
C MET A 1 45.03 10.97 -27.53
N ALA A 2 45.21 10.19 -26.44
CA ALA A 2 45.29 10.59 -25.02
C ALA A 2 43.96 11.04 -24.35
N THR A 3 43.49 10.54 -23.19
CA THR A 3 43.95 9.51 -22.23
C THR A 3 42.76 9.09 -21.35
N LEU A 4 42.68 7.80 -20.99
CA LEU A 4 41.79 7.22 -19.99
C LEU A 4 42.23 7.61 -18.56
N SER A 5 41.32 7.82 -17.62
CA SER A 5 41.66 7.77 -16.19
C SER A 5 40.50 7.19 -15.37
N THR A 6 40.69 5.93 -15.00
CA THR A 6 40.02 5.19 -13.93
C THR A 6 40.51 5.67 -12.56
N THR A 7 39.61 5.87 -11.61
CA THR A 7 39.91 5.79 -10.17
C THR A 7 38.73 5.18 -9.43
N SER A 8 38.90 3.91 -9.02
CA SER A 8 38.19 3.33 -7.88
C SER A 8 38.74 3.92 -6.59
N THR A 9 37.86 4.26 -5.64
CA THR A 9 38.17 4.13 -4.20
C THR A 9 36.97 3.54 -3.49
N LYS A 10 37.26 2.44 -2.80
CA LYS A 10 36.41 1.64 -1.93
C LYS A 10 36.83 1.98 -0.49
N ASP A 11 35.92 1.73 0.44
CA ASP A 11 36.05 1.68 1.90
C ASP A 11 35.67 2.97 2.65
N THR A 12 34.59 2.89 3.45
CA THR A 12 34.64 3.12 4.90
C THR A 12 33.34 2.62 5.57
N THR A 13 33.56 1.71 6.51
CA THR A 13 32.68 1.19 7.56
C THR A 13 32.02 2.30 8.39
N GLY A 14 30.72 2.17 8.66
CA GLY A 14 30.03 3.04 9.63
C GLY A 14 28.64 2.51 9.94
N GLY A 15 28.53 1.74 11.02
CA GLY A 15 27.25 1.22 11.49
C GLY A 15 26.30 2.33 11.92
N SER A 16 25.02 2.15 11.62
CA SER A 16 23.94 2.67 12.45
C SER A 16 22.80 1.68 12.43
N SER A 17 22.58 1.12 13.61
CA SER A 17 21.45 0.30 13.98
C SER A 17 20.23 1.20 13.96
N GLU A 18 19.44 1.13 12.89
CA GLU A 18 18.05 1.57 12.97
C GLU A 18 17.32 0.49 13.73
N THR A 19 17.19 0.68 15.04
CA THR A 19 16.19 -0.01 15.84
C THR A 19 14.86 0.32 15.20
N ALA A 20 14.34 -0.60 14.39
CA ALA A 20 12.94 -0.60 14.00
C ALA A 20 12.15 -0.79 15.30
N SER A 21 11.79 0.33 15.93
CA SER A 21 10.73 0.38 16.92
C SER A 21 9.45 0.04 16.19
N THR A 22 9.21 -1.26 16.03
CA THR A 22 7.88 -1.78 15.77
C THR A 22 7.12 -1.58 17.08
N SER A 23 6.69 -0.34 17.30
CA SER A 23 5.64 -0.02 18.25
C SER A 23 4.51 -0.96 17.89
N TYR A 24 4.27 -1.95 18.75
CA TYR A 24 3.09 -2.78 18.72
C TYR A 24 1.93 -1.82 18.50
N ASN A 25 1.29 -1.87 17.33
CA ASN A 25 0.04 -1.16 17.13
C ASN A 25 -0.84 -1.65 18.26
N ALA A 26 -1.06 -0.81 19.25
CA ALA A 26 -2.06 -1.03 20.26
C ALA A 26 -3.37 -0.95 19.50
N TYR A 27 -3.82 -2.08 18.94
CA TYR A 27 -5.21 -2.26 18.56
C TYR A 27 -5.98 -1.84 19.81
N THR A 28 -6.73 -0.74 19.73
CA THR A 28 -7.58 -0.38 20.86
C THR A 28 -8.51 -1.55 21.04
N GLU A 29 -8.45 -2.16 22.22
CA GLU A 29 -9.24 -3.33 22.53
C GLU A 29 -10.72 -2.91 22.43
N MET A 30 -11.36 -3.37 21.35
CA MET A 30 -12.74 -3.04 21.04
C MET A 30 -13.66 -4.00 21.78
N THR A 31 -14.76 -3.48 22.33
CA THR A 31 -15.79 -4.37 22.90
C THR A 31 -16.56 -5.06 21.78
N ALA A 32 -17.15 -6.23 22.06
CA ALA A 32 -17.96 -6.96 21.08
C ALA A 32 -19.14 -6.11 20.53
N GLU A 33 -19.72 -5.25 21.36
CA GLU A 33 -20.78 -4.32 20.95
C GLU A 33 -20.25 -3.25 19.96
N GLN A 34 -19.03 -2.77 20.15
CA GLN A 34 -18.43 -1.80 19.25
C GLN A 34 -18.07 -2.43 17.89
N GLU A 35 -17.57 -3.66 17.91
CA GLU A 35 -17.37 -4.45 16.70
C GLU A 35 -18.70 -4.66 15.95
N PHE A 36 -19.78 -4.96 16.68
CA PHE A 36 -21.11 -5.09 16.10
C PHE A 36 -21.59 -3.79 15.44
N PHE A 37 -21.49 -2.65 16.13
CA PHE A 37 -21.91 -1.36 15.54
C PHE A 37 -21.04 -0.94 14.35
N LEU A 38 -19.73 -1.23 14.36
CA LEU A 38 -18.90 -1.00 13.18
C LEU A 38 -19.32 -1.87 12.00
N TYR A 39 -19.55 -3.16 12.24
CA TYR A 39 -20.02 -4.08 11.20
C TYR A 39 -21.37 -3.64 10.62
N GLU A 40 -22.31 -3.23 11.48
CA GLU A 40 -23.58 -2.68 11.02
C GLU A 40 -23.34 -1.42 10.19
N LEU A 41 -22.52 -0.45 10.62
CA LEU A 41 -22.22 0.74 9.79
C LEU A 41 -21.57 0.39 8.44
N GLU A 42 -20.75 -0.66 8.39
CA GLU A 42 -20.07 -1.12 7.17
C GLU A 42 -21.01 -1.81 6.17
N THR A 43 -22.10 -2.42 6.67
CA THR A 43 -23.00 -3.28 5.87
C THR A 43 -24.41 -2.71 5.70
N THR A 44 -24.78 -1.71 6.49
CA THR A 44 -26.10 -1.09 6.47
C THR A 44 -26.26 -0.16 5.28
N ASP A 45 -27.40 -0.25 4.59
CA ASP A 45 -27.77 0.70 3.55
C ASP A 45 -27.84 2.14 4.08
N SER A 46 -27.48 3.11 3.24
CA SER A 46 -27.47 4.54 3.62
C SER A 46 -28.79 5.07 4.21
N SER A 47 -29.92 4.41 3.95
CA SER A 47 -31.25 4.76 4.48
C SER A 47 -31.45 4.39 5.95
N SER A 48 -30.72 3.41 6.48
CA SER A 48 -30.86 2.89 7.86
C SER A 48 -29.70 3.25 8.78
N ILE A 49 -28.66 3.93 8.26
CA ILE A 49 -27.50 4.36 9.07
C ILE A 49 -27.88 5.21 10.29
N GLY A 50 -28.94 6.01 10.18
CA GLY A 50 -29.45 6.83 11.27
C GLY A 50 -29.90 6.01 12.49
N LEU A 51 -30.38 4.78 12.28
CA LEU A 51 -30.79 3.87 13.37
C LEU A 51 -29.56 3.35 14.14
N VAL A 52 -28.50 2.99 13.42
CA VAL A 52 -27.25 2.53 14.02
C VAL A 52 -26.58 3.67 14.81
N LEU A 53 -26.54 4.88 14.24
CA LEU A 53 -26.02 6.06 14.94
C LEU A 53 -26.84 6.41 16.18
N ARG A 54 -28.16 6.24 16.14
CA ARG A 54 -29.03 6.43 17.30
C ARG A 54 -28.71 5.43 18.41
N ALA A 55 -28.54 4.16 18.08
CA ALA A 55 -28.15 3.12 19.02
C ALA A 55 -26.77 3.39 19.66
N ILE A 56 -25.80 3.87 18.87
CA ILE A 56 -24.49 4.29 19.37
C ILE A 56 -24.63 5.48 20.34
N TYR A 57 -25.44 6.48 20.00
CA TYR A 57 -25.66 7.62 20.88
C TYR A 57 -26.30 7.20 22.20
N ASP A 58 -27.33 6.36 22.13
CA ASP A 58 -28.06 5.86 23.28
C ASP A 58 -27.19 4.93 24.17
N SER A 59 -26.10 4.35 23.64
CA SER A 59 -25.11 3.57 24.40
C SER A 59 -24.21 4.40 25.34
N GLY A 60 -24.19 5.73 25.19
CA GLY A 60 -23.58 6.66 26.14
C GLY A 60 -22.07 6.89 26.04
N ASP A 61 -21.33 6.12 25.23
CA ASP A 61 -19.87 6.34 25.00
C ASP A 61 -19.53 6.54 23.52
N VAL A 62 -20.08 7.63 22.97
CA VAL A 62 -19.88 8.04 21.56
C VAL A 62 -18.41 8.31 21.27
N HIS A 63 -17.66 8.90 22.21
CA HIS A 63 -16.25 9.23 22.01
C HIS A 63 -15.37 7.99 21.87
N LYS A 64 -15.62 6.94 22.64
CA LYS A 64 -14.91 5.67 22.49
C LYS A 64 -15.24 5.00 21.16
N PHE A 65 -16.51 5.03 20.73
CA PHE A 65 -16.90 4.53 19.42
C PHE A 65 -16.22 5.30 18.28
N ALA A 66 -16.20 6.64 18.36
CA ALA A 66 -15.56 7.49 17.35
C ALA A 66 -14.07 7.15 17.18
N ARG A 67 -13.33 6.95 18.28
CA ARG A 67 -11.92 6.51 18.21
C ARG A 67 -11.77 5.13 17.56
N ALA A 68 -12.66 4.19 17.85
CA ALA A 68 -12.65 2.87 17.22
C ALA A 68 -12.93 2.95 15.72
N LEU A 69 -13.88 3.80 15.32
CA LEU A 69 -14.20 4.09 13.91
C LEU A 69 -13.00 4.71 13.17
N GLU A 70 -12.32 5.69 13.77
CA GLU A 70 -11.11 6.29 13.19
C GLU A 70 -10.01 5.24 12.95
N GLN A 71 -9.81 4.32 13.88
CA GLN A 71 -8.84 3.24 13.73
C GLN A 71 -9.23 2.26 12.63
N ARG A 72 -10.53 1.94 12.51
CA ARG A 72 -11.05 1.10 11.44
C ARG A 72 -10.86 1.74 10.07
N ILE A 73 -11.15 3.03 9.94
CA ILE A 73 -10.92 3.81 8.71
C ILE A 73 -9.43 3.79 8.35
N ALA A 74 -8.54 4.10 9.31
CA ALA A 74 -7.10 4.06 9.08
C ALA A 74 -6.57 2.66 8.69
N HIS A 75 -7.18 1.60 9.22
CA HIS A 75 -6.88 0.23 8.83
C HIS A 75 -7.29 -0.04 7.37
N TYR A 76 -8.49 0.40 6.96
CA TYR A 76 -8.94 0.28 5.58
C TYR A 76 -8.07 1.09 4.62
N ASP A 77 -7.69 2.32 4.95
CA ASP A 77 -6.80 3.14 4.13
C ASP A 77 -5.49 2.43 3.84
N LYS A 78 -4.90 1.77 4.85
CA LYS A 78 -3.68 0.96 4.68
C LYS A 78 -3.89 -0.22 3.73
N ASN A 79 -5.01 -0.93 3.86
CA ASN A 79 -5.33 -2.07 3.00
C ASN A 79 -5.61 -1.63 1.56
N ILE A 80 -6.37 -0.55 1.37
CA ILE A 80 -6.63 0.07 0.06
C ILE A 80 -5.30 0.45 -0.58
N LEU A 81 -4.43 1.17 0.13
CA LEU A 81 -3.12 1.56 -0.37
C LEU A 81 -2.28 0.36 -0.79
N LYS A 82 -2.30 -0.73 0.00
CA LYS A 82 -1.59 -1.97 -0.34
C LYS A 82 -2.09 -2.58 -1.64
N VAL A 83 -3.39 -2.65 -1.84
CA VAL A 83 -4.02 -3.16 -3.07
C VAL A 83 -3.66 -2.26 -4.26
N CYS A 84 -3.83 -0.94 -4.11
CA CYS A 84 -3.46 0.03 -5.14
C CYS A 84 -1.98 -0.09 -5.54
N THR A 85 -1.09 -0.21 -4.55
CA THR A 85 0.36 -0.37 -4.78
C THR A 85 0.67 -1.65 -5.55
N HIS A 86 0.03 -2.76 -5.19
CA HIS A 86 0.22 -4.03 -5.90
C HIS A 86 -0.18 -3.93 -7.38
N HIS A 87 -1.36 -3.37 -7.66
CA HIS A 87 -1.81 -3.19 -9.05
C HIS A 87 -0.95 -2.20 -9.84
N TYR A 88 -0.50 -1.12 -9.20
CA TYR A 88 0.41 -0.18 -9.83
C TYR A 88 1.74 -0.84 -10.21
N GLN A 89 2.29 -1.68 -9.33
CA GLN A 89 3.51 -2.41 -9.64
C GLN A 89 3.32 -3.37 -10.81
N GLY A 90 2.21 -4.11 -10.85
CA GLY A 90 1.88 -4.97 -12.00
C GLY A 90 1.77 -4.21 -13.32
N PHE A 91 1.26 -2.97 -13.28
CA PHE A 91 1.24 -2.09 -14.45
C PHE A 91 2.66 -1.70 -14.91
N ILE A 92 3.55 -1.31 -13.98
CA ILE A 92 4.95 -0.98 -14.29
C ILE A 92 5.68 -2.19 -14.90
N ASP A 93 5.47 -3.37 -14.34
CA ASP A 93 6.07 -4.61 -14.83
C ASP A 93 5.60 -4.92 -16.26
N SER A 94 4.30 -4.78 -16.53
CA SER A 94 3.70 -4.97 -17.86
C SER A 94 4.28 -3.98 -18.88
N MET A 95 4.45 -2.71 -18.49
CA MET A 95 5.06 -1.69 -19.34
C MET A 95 6.53 -2.01 -19.67
N SER A 96 7.28 -2.50 -18.68
CA SER A 96 8.66 -2.94 -18.87
C SER A 96 8.74 -4.12 -19.84
N GLN A 97 7.86 -5.12 -19.69
CA GLN A 97 7.80 -6.27 -20.60
C GLN A 97 7.50 -5.83 -22.05
N LEU A 98 6.56 -4.90 -22.23
CA LEU A 98 6.24 -4.36 -23.55
C LEU A 98 7.44 -3.65 -24.19
N LYS A 99 8.15 -2.83 -23.43
CA LYS A 99 9.37 -2.15 -23.90
C LYS A 99 10.46 -3.16 -24.32
N ASN A 100 10.67 -4.21 -23.54
CA ASN A 100 11.61 -5.27 -23.87
C ASN A 100 11.21 -6.02 -25.16
N LEU A 101 9.91 -6.32 -25.31
CA LEU A 101 9.38 -6.93 -26.54
C LEU A 101 9.66 -6.06 -27.77
N GLN A 102 9.43 -4.75 -27.68
CA GLN A 102 9.74 -3.81 -28.75
C GLN A 102 11.22 -3.84 -29.15
N GLY A 103 12.14 -3.90 -28.17
CA GLY A 103 13.58 -4.03 -28.41
C GLY A 103 13.90 -5.30 -29.20
N ARG A 104 13.38 -6.45 -28.74
CA ARG A 104 13.57 -7.75 -29.41
C ARG A 104 13.02 -7.77 -30.84
N CYS A 105 11.84 -7.20 -31.06
CA CYS A 105 11.28 -7.07 -32.42
C CYS A 105 12.18 -6.24 -33.33
N SER A 106 12.81 -5.18 -32.80
CA SER A 106 13.72 -4.33 -33.56
C SER A 106 15.01 -5.07 -33.92
N GLU A 107 15.57 -5.86 -33.01
CA GLU A 107 16.74 -6.71 -33.27
C GLU A 107 16.46 -7.78 -34.34
N ILE A 108 15.29 -8.42 -34.27
CA ILE A 108 14.85 -9.40 -35.28
C ILE A 108 14.74 -8.72 -36.65
N LYS A 109 14.13 -7.53 -36.71
CA LYS A 109 13.98 -6.77 -37.96
C LYS A 109 15.34 -6.47 -38.58
N VAL A 110 16.30 -5.96 -37.81
CA VAL A 110 17.68 -5.69 -38.28
C VAL A 110 18.36 -6.97 -38.76
N SER A 111 18.16 -8.09 -38.05
CA SER A 111 18.76 -9.37 -38.41
C SER A 111 18.24 -9.87 -39.75
N ILE A 112 16.94 -9.80 -40.01
CA ILE A 112 16.35 -10.15 -41.32
C ILE A 112 16.95 -9.30 -42.44
N PHE A 113 17.07 -7.98 -42.24
CA PHE A 113 17.69 -7.09 -43.22
C PHE A 113 19.16 -7.37 -43.49
N LYS A 114 19.89 -8.06 -42.58
CA LYS A 114 21.28 -8.48 -42.84
C LYS A 114 21.39 -9.72 -43.73
N PHE A 115 20.33 -10.51 -43.86
CA PHE A 115 20.32 -11.76 -44.64
C PHE A 115 19.81 -11.58 -46.08
N ILE A 116 19.27 -10.40 -46.40
CA ILE A 116 18.78 -10.01 -47.74
C ILE A 116 19.81 -9.07 -48.36
#